data_AF-A0A254RSP6-F1
#
_entry.id   AF-A0A254RSP6-F1
#
_cell.length_a   1.000
_cell.length_b   1.000
_cell.length_c   1.000
_cell.angle_alpha   90.00
_cell.angle_beta   90.00
_cell.angle_gamma   90.00
#
_symmetry.space_group_name_H-M   'P 1'
#
loop_
_entity.id
_entity.type
_entity.pdbx_description
1 polymer ?
#
loop_
_entity_poly.entity_id
_entity_poly.type
_entity_poly.pdbx_seq_one_letter_code
_entity_poly.pdbx_strand_id
1 'polypeptide(L)'
;MLVIIRKLNFLLVVALLTAPFAFAGEFDDFEKSLLQEPENAEATDSATSMSANEAFEQSLMAESGTEMEKVYQLRESLLESIKQGDTAQISQGIEELHAMRNENFVGLADVEAEAVLIVKKMWPQLLKYEVNQYKQFYHEVISDQARFAQNDALTQYLKNSLSSLDTSKTLLAYVETDIDNCTSMPESDKLELKILLLLSDAYHDQRVNDRIVRLSQMYLNKYPDHPDAKWIENSVAGPFFRNDFTALMFKDRAEHKEENIAKKFYTGGLGANLFLVSGGLAFGMDDLYRSDLFEYEDPSIYLEIYLQFSRISFSFELLPSGASGVATYSLGLGYVVYDSRYLKVRPYIGLGMPAMILEAKKDCYVAKPGEEKEYISAGSNDMYSEGGAYTLAVNVDYKFGTAYFLFSNSMFTSFSLVGKFGISYMEFDDTFLKGSGVTPFFAFGLGLYLW
;
A
#
# COMPACT_ATOMS: atom_id res chain seq x y z
N MET A 1 -7.25 -17.90 -10.14
CA MET A 1 -6.57 -16.70 -10.67
C MET A 1 -5.44 -16.17 -9.77
N LEU A 2 -5.37 -16.52 -8.47
CA LEU A 2 -4.27 -16.14 -7.56
C LEU A 2 -2.96 -16.95 -7.72
N VAL A 3 -2.99 -18.08 -8.43
CA VAL A 3 -1.84 -19.01 -8.55
C VAL A 3 -0.90 -18.63 -9.71
N ILE A 4 -1.39 -17.92 -10.73
CA ILE A 4 -0.59 -17.46 -11.87
C ILE A 4 0.27 -16.24 -11.49
N ILE A 5 -0.22 -15.40 -10.57
CA ILE A 5 0.50 -14.19 -10.09
C ILE A 5 1.67 -14.57 -9.16
N ARG A 6 1.58 -15.67 -8.41
CA ARG A 6 2.69 -16.16 -7.54
C ARG A 6 3.87 -16.74 -8.32
N LYS A 7 3.66 -17.25 -9.55
CA LYS A 7 4.75 -17.82 -10.37
C LYS A 7 5.56 -16.78 -11.15
N LEU A 8 5.04 -15.57 -11.35
CA LEU A 8 5.78 -14.50 -12.04
C LEU A 8 6.80 -13.79 -11.13
N ASN A 9 6.50 -13.64 -9.83
CA ASN A 9 7.40 -12.95 -8.88
C ASN A 9 8.61 -13.81 -8.46
N PHE A 10 8.51 -15.13 -8.52
CA PHE A 10 9.61 -16.03 -8.16
C PHE A 10 10.72 -16.06 -9.23
N LEU A 11 10.37 -15.76 -10.50
CA LEU A 11 11.30 -15.77 -11.62
C LEU A 11 12.15 -14.49 -11.72
N LEU A 12 11.75 -13.41 -11.03
CA LEU A 12 12.45 -12.12 -11.04
C LEU A 12 13.47 -11.96 -9.89
N VAL A 13 13.34 -12.74 -8.82
CA VAL A 13 14.24 -12.69 -7.64
C VAL A 13 15.46 -13.61 -7.82
N VAL A 14 15.36 -14.66 -8.63
CA VAL A 14 16.46 -15.61 -8.87
C VAL A 14 17.50 -15.07 -9.88
N ALA A 15 17.15 -14.05 -10.68
CA ALA A 15 18.06 -13.44 -11.66
C ALA A 15 18.92 -12.29 -11.11
N LEU A 16 18.72 -11.87 -9.84
CA LEU A 16 19.45 -10.77 -9.20
C LEU A 16 20.41 -11.22 -8.08
N LEU A 17 20.48 -12.53 -7.80
CA LEU A 17 21.33 -13.09 -6.74
C LEU A 17 22.55 -13.89 -7.25
N THR A 18 22.89 -13.79 -8.54
CA THR A 18 24.10 -14.41 -9.10
C THR A 18 25.03 -13.35 -9.71
N ALA A 19 25.72 -12.62 -8.85
CA ALA A 19 26.96 -11.92 -9.18
C ALA A 19 27.89 -11.94 -7.95
N PRO A 20 28.93 -12.80 -7.90
CA PRO A 20 29.86 -12.86 -6.78
C PRO A 20 31.12 -12.05 -7.07
N PHE A 21 31.44 -11.11 -6.19
CA PHE A 21 32.80 -10.66 -5.87
C PHE A 21 32.86 -10.66 -4.34
N ALA A 22 33.45 -11.68 -3.72
CA ALA A 22 34.89 -11.83 -3.46
C ALA A 22 35.43 -10.70 -2.57
N PHE A 23 35.52 -10.94 -1.26
CA PHE A 23 36.69 -10.71 -0.40
C PHE A 23 36.40 -11.29 1.00
N ALA A 24 37.03 -12.42 1.31
CA ALA A 24 37.18 -12.94 2.66
C ALA A 24 38.68 -12.90 2.96
N GLY A 25 39.06 -12.06 3.92
CA GLY A 25 40.42 -11.96 4.46
C GLY A 25 40.34 -12.18 5.96
N GLU A 26 40.90 -13.31 6.39
CA GLU A 26 41.59 -13.62 7.65
C GLU A 26 41.36 -12.73 8.87
N PHE A 27 40.82 -13.32 9.94
CA PHE A 27 41.13 -12.99 11.33
C PHE A 27 41.13 -14.28 12.16
N ASP A 28 42.30 -14.92 12.27
CA ASP A 28 42.56 -16.14 13.06
C ASP A 28 43.76 -15.95 14.03
N ASP A 29 43.98 -14.70 14.48
CA ASP A 29 45.14 -14.33 15.32
C ASP A 29 44.76 -13.79 16.71
N PHE A 30 43.47 -13.69 17.05
CA PHE A 30 43.05 -13.33 18.41
C PHE A 30 42.90 -14.57 19.31
N GLU A 31 42.39 -15.67 18.78
CA GLU A 31 42.15 -16.93 19.53
C GLU A 31 43.45 -17.68 19.90
N LYS A 32 44.59 -17.36 19.27
CA LYS A 32 45.90 -17.92 19.65
C LYS A 32 46.60 -17.20 20.82
N SER A 33 46.10 -16.04 21.26
CA SER A 33 46.70 -15.27 22.36
C SER A 33 46.19 -15.65 23.75
N LEU A 34 45.13 -16.48 23.83
CA LEU A 34 44.43 -16.82 25.08
C LEU A 34 44.81 -18.20 25.67
N LEU A 35 45.74 -18.95 25.05
CA LEU A 35 46.09 -20.32 25.47
C LEU A 35 47.58 -20.55 25.79
N GLN A 36 48.35 -19.51 26.06
CA GLN A 36 49.72 -19.66 26.56
C GLN A 36 49.81 -19.21 28.03
N GLU A 37 49.64 -20.17 28.94
CA GLU A 37 50.18 -20.07 30.30
C GLU A 37 51.70 -20.02 30.27
N PRO A 38 52.36 -19.21 31.12
CA PRO A 38 53.76 -19.41 31.45
C PRO A 38 53.88 -19.99 32.87
N GLU A 39 54.39 -21.22 32.96
CA GLU A 39 55.01 -21.76 34.17
C GLU A 39 56.46 -21.25 34.33
N ASN A 40 56.79 -20.99 35.61
CA ASN A 40 58.11 -20.99 36.26
C ASN A 40 58.99 -19.73 36.26
N ALA A 41 59.11 -19.13 37.45
CA ALA A 41 60.39 -18.75 38.05
C ALA A 41 60.31 -18.82 39.58
N GLU A 42 61.20 -19.59 40.20
CA GLU A 42 61.32 -19.84 41.64
C GLU A 42 61.99 -18.69 42.43
N ALA A 43 61.58 -18.62 43.72
CA ALA A 43 62.34 -18.36 44.95
C ALA A 43 63.10 -17.02 45.18
N THR A 44 62.80 -16.33 46.30
CA THR A 44 63.61 -16.40 47.55
C THR A 44 63.02 -15.60 48.74
N ASP A 45 63.34 -16.12 49.93
CA ASP A 45 63.05 -15.75 51.33
C ASP A 45 63.04 -14.26 51.78
N SER A 46 62.25 -13.94 52.82
CA SER A 46 62.71 -13.58 54.19
C SER A 46 61.66 -12.78 55.01
N ALA A 47 61.70 -12.95 56.33
CA ALA A 47 60.65 -12.68 57.33
C ALA A 47 60.50 -11.24 57.90
N THR A 48 59.52 -11.12 58.81
CA THR A 48 59.25 -10.07 59.85
C THR A 48 58.63 -8.75 59.36
N SER A 49 57.47 -8.29 59.87
CA SER A 49 57.13 -8.06 61.28
C SER A 49 55.67 -7.61 61.44
N MET A 50 55.03 -8.00 62.55
CA MET A 50 53.70 -7.54 62.96
C MET A 50 53.74 -6.05 63.37
N SER A 51 53.08 -5.18 62.61
CA SER A 51 52.29 -4.05 63.16
C SER A 51 51.32 -3.42 62.14
N ALA A 52 51.07 -4.09 61.01
CA ALA A 52 50.27 -3.55 59.92
C ALA A 52 48.75 -3.84 60.05
N ASN A 53 48.33 -4.84 60.83
CA ASN A 53 46.95 -5.31 60.79
C ASN A 53 45.92 -4.30 61.32
N GLU A 54 46.21 -3.50 62.35
CA GLU A 54 45.21 -2.54 62.86
C GLU A 54 45.08 -1.28 61.98
N ALA A 55 46.18 -0.80 61.39
CA ALA A 55 46.15 0.30 60.43
C ALA A 55 45.61 -0.15 59.05
N PHE A 56 45.83 -1.42 58.69
CA PHE A 56 45.29 -2.03 57.48
C PHE A 56 43.81 -2.35 57.60
N GLU A 57 43.31 -2.86 58.73
CA GLU A 57 41.87 -3.07 58.94
C GLU A 57 41.09 -1.75 59.04
N GLN A 58 41.67 -0.71 59.67
CA GLN A 58 41.08 0.64 59.62
C GLN A 58 41.17 1.29 58.24
N SER A 59 42.20 0.97 57.44
CA SER A 59 42.32 1.40 56.04
C SER A 59 41.35 0.66 55.12
N LEU A 60 41.09 -0.63 55.35
CA LEU A 60 40.12 -1.43 54.59
C LEU A 60 38.68 -1.01 54.88
N MET A 61 38.39 -0.59 56.11
CA MET A 61 37.08 -0.07 56.50
C MET A 61 36.87 1.41 56.12
N ALA A 62 37.94 2.12 55.75
CA ALA A 62 37.92 3.54 55.36
C ALA A 62 38.09 3.76 53.85
N GLU A 63 38.34 2.72 53.06
CA GLU A 63 38.15 2.80 51.61
C GLU A 63 36.65 2.88 51.35
N SER A 64 36.20 4.08 51.00
CA SER A 64 34.89 4.34 50.44
C SER A 64 34.58 3.28 49.38
N GLY A 65 33.64 2.39 49.70
CA GLY A 65 33.26 1.29 48.83
C GLY A 65 33.08 1.75 47.40
N THR A 66 33.55 0.91 46.46
CA THR A 66 33.43 1.18 45.03
C THR A 66 31.99 1.58 44.69
N GLU A 67 31.77 2.45 43.70
CA GLU A 67 30.41 2.91 43.34
C GLU A 67 29.42 1.73 43.16
N MET A 68 29.93 0.57 42.76
CA MET A 68 29.21 -0.70 42.65
C MET A 68 28.69 -1.25 43.99
N GLU A 69 29.47 -1.20 45.06
CA GLU A 69 29.06 -1.68 46.38
C GLU A 69 27.89 -0.85 46.93
N LYS A 70 27.92 0.47 46.71
CA LYS A 70 26.79 1.35 47.07
C LYS A 70 25.51 0.96 46.32
N VAL A 71 25.63 0.60 45.04
CA VAL A 71 24.49 0.15 44.24
C VAL A 71 23.94 -1.17 44.78
N TYR A 72 24.78 -2.15 45.10
CA TYR A 72 24.30 -3.41 45.69
C TYR A 72 23.64 -3.22 47.07
N GLN A 73 24.15 -2.30 47.90
CA GLN A 73 23.50 -1.95 49.16
C GLN A 73 22.10 -1.34 48.94
N LEU A 74 21.96 -0.46 47.94
CA LEU A 74 20.66 0.12 47.59
C LEU A 74 19.70 -0.91 47.00
N ARG A 75 20.20 -1.83 46.16
CA ARG A 75 19.39 -2.94 45.61
C ARG A 75 18.91 -3.89 46.70
N GLU A 76 19.73 -4.18 47.71
CA GLU A 76 19.31 -4.97 48.88
C GLU A 76 18.27 -4.22 49.73
N SER A 77 18.47 -2.91 49.96
CA SER A 77 17.49 -2.07 50.66
C SER A 77 16.15 -2.01 49.92
N LEU A 78 16.19 -1.92 48.58
CA LEU A 78 15.00 -1.98 47.74
C LEU A 78 14.30 -3.35 47.87
N LEU A 79 15.05 -4.46 47.85
CA LEU A 79 14.50 -5.80 48.08
C LEU A 79 13.79 -5.93 49.43
N GLU A 80 14.39 -5.40 50.50
CA GLU A 80 13.75 -5.43 51.83
C GLU A 80 12.49 -4.55 51.87
N SER A 81 12.51 -3.38 51.24
CA SER A 81 11.34 -2.51 51.10
C SER A 81 10.21 -3.22 50.33
N ILE A 82 10.56 -3.96 49.27
CA ILE A 82 9.64 -4.81 48.51
C ILE A 82 9.06 -5.89 49.43
N LYS A 83 9.87 -6.63 50.18
CA LYS A 83 9.34 -7.67 51.09
C LYS A 83 8.39 -7.11 52.15
N GLN A 84 8.71 -5.93 52.69
CA GLN A 84 7.91 -5.24 53.70
C GLN A 84 6.64 -4.58 53.14
N GLY A 85 6.60 -4.32 51.82
CA GLY A 85 5.47 -3.68 51.15
C GLY A 85 5.40 -2.16 51.37
N ASP A 86 6.51 -1.51 51.72
CA ASP A 86 6.56 -0.06 51.88
C ASP A 86 6.66 0.62 50.51
N THR A 87 5.50 1.00 49.96
CA THR A 87 5.39 1.64 48.64
C THR A 87 6.18 2.95 48.53
N ALA A 88 6.36 3.70 49.63
CA ALA A 88 7.10 4.96 49.58
C ALA A 88 8.60 4.71 49.45
N GLN A 89 9.14 3.77 50.24
CA GLN A 89 10.54 3.37 50.14
C GLN A 89 10.86 2.66 48.82
N ILE A 90 9.90 1.90 48.26
CA ILE A 90 10.06 1.29 46.93
C ILE A 90 10.21 2.37 45.86
N SER A 91 9.33 3.37 45.82
CA SER A 91 9.44 4.45 44.84
C SER A 91 10.75 5.24 45.00
N GLN A 92 11.13 5.55 46.23
CA GLN A 92 12.40 6.24 46.49
C GLN A 92 13.61 5.40 46.05
N GLY A 93 13.64 4.11 46.37
CA GLY A 93 14.74 3.22 45.98
C GLY A 93 14.88 3.05 44.47
N ILE A 94 13.76 3.01 43.73
CA ILE A 94 13.75 3.00 42.27
C ILE A 94 14.34 4.32 41.73
N GLU A 95 13.87 5.47 42.22
CA GLU A 95 14.36 6.79 41.79
C GLU A 95 15.87 6.97 42.09
N GLU A 96 16.34 6.55 43.26
CA GLU A 96 17.75 6.60 43.64
C GLU A 96 18.63 5.74 42.72
N LEU A 97 18.21 4.50 42.41
CA LEU A 97 18.95 3.62 41.51
C LEU A 97 18.96 4.12 40.06
N HIS A 98 17.86 4.72 39.58
CA HIS A 98 17.82 5.36 38.27
C HIS A 98 18.67 6.63 38.20
N ALA A 99 18.73 7.42 39.29
CA ALA A 99 19.59 8.60 39.35
C ALA A 99 21.09 8.26 39.26
N MET A 100 21.47 7.01 39.56
CA MET A 100 22.83 6.50 39.39
C MET A 100 23.14 6.00 37.97
N ARG A 101 22.15 6.02 37.05
CA ARG A 101 22.33 5.63 35.65
C ARG A 101 23.24 6.62 34.94
N ASN A 102 24.21 6.09 34.20
CA ASN A 102 25.06 6.86 33.28
C ASN A 102 25.35 6.04 32.01
N GLU A 103 26.06 6.65 31.06
CA GLU A 103 26.37 6.03 29.75
C GLU A 103 27.00 4.62 29.86
N ASN A 104 27.76 4.36 30.92
CA ASN A 104 28.53 3.13 31.09
C ASN A 104 27.99 2.23 32.20
N PHE A 105 26.96 2.65 32.92
CA PHE A 105 26.49 1.93 34.11
C PHE A 105 24.98 2.09 34.35
N VAL A 106 24.33 0.97 34.64
CA VAL A 106 22.90 0.90 34.94
C VAL A 106 22.69 0.16 36.26
N GLY A 107 22.27 0.91 37.29
CA GLY A 107 22.05 0.38 38.64
C GLY A 107 20.77 -0.45 38.78
N LEU A 108 19.72 -0.12 38.01
CA LEU A 108 18.46 -0.87 37.93
C LEU A 108 18.02 -0.91 36.47
N ALA A 109 17.82 -2.10 35.92
CA ALA A 109 17.33 -2.22 34.55
C ALA A 109 15.86 -1.80 34.46
N ASP A 110 15.45 -1.24 33.32
CA ASP A 110 14.08 -0.71 33.18
C ASP A 110 13.02 -1.80 33.40
N VAL A 111 13.30 -3.02 32.94
CA VAL A 111 12.46 -4.22 33.14
C VAL A 111 12.38 -4.63 34.61
N GLU A 112 13.44 -4.42 35.40
CA GLU A 112 13.41 -4.69 36.85
C GLU A 112 12.51 -3.68 37.58
N ALA A 113 12.59 -2.40 37.22
CA ALA A 113 11.72 -1.37 37.79
C ALA A 113 10.23 -1.61 37.46
N GLU A 114 9.93 -1.91 36.19
CA GLU A 114 8.58 -2.29 35.75
C GLU A 114 8.06 -3.51 36.53
N ALA A 115 8.89 -4.56 36.65
CA ALA A 115 8.57 -5.77 37.41
C ALA A 115 8.24 -5.48 38.88
N VAL A 116 9.04 -4.63 39.55
CA VAL A 116 8.80 -4.26 40.95
C VAL A 116 7.43 -3.59 41.11
N LEU A 117 7.12 -2.61 40.26
CA LEU A 117 5.87 -1.86 40.32
C LEU A 117 4.66 -2.76 40.02
N ILE A 118 4.80 -3.72 39.10
CA ILE A 118 3.75 -4.71 38.78
C ILE A 118 3.54 -5.69 39.93
N VAL A 119 4.61 -6.30 40.46
CA VAL A 119 4.52 -7.28 41.56
C VAL A 119 3.88 -6.65 42.80
N LYS A 120 4.07 -5.35 43.00
CA LYS A 120 3.47 -4.59 44.11
C LYS A 120 2.18 -3.85 43.76
N LYS A 121 1.66 -4.04 42.55
CA LYS A 121 0.41 -3.42 42.05
C LYS A 121 0.40 -1.89 42.24
N MET A 122 1.56 -1.25 42.08
CA MET A 122 1.75 0.20 42.21
C MET A 122 1.42 0.91 40.90
N TRP A 123 0.16 0.77 40.45
CA TRP A 123 -0.28 1.20 39.12
C TRP A 123 -0.14 2.69 38.82
N PRO A 124 -0.43 3.62 39.76
CA PRO A 124 -0.20 5.06 39.52
C PRO A 124 1.29 5.38 39.30
N GLN A 125 2.17 4.73 40.06
CA GLN A 125 3.62 4.88 39.93
C GLN A 125 4.12 4.26 38.62
N LEU A 126 3.56 3.11 38.23
CA LEU A 126 3.85 2.47 36.96
C LEU A 126 3.47 3.37 35.78
N LEU A 127 2.28 3.98 35.79
CA LEU A 127 1.89 4.93 34.74
C LEU A 127 2.89 6.09 34.63
N LYS A 128 3.23 6.74 35.75
CA LYS A 128 4.20 7.83 35.77
C LYS A 128 5.56 7.39 35.22
N TYR A 129 5.98 6.18 35.58
CA TYR A 129 7.23 5.58 35.12
C TYR A 129 7.21 5.33 33.61
N GLU A 130 6.19 4.65 33.08
CA GLU A 130 6.03 4.34 31.65
C GLU A 130 5.95 5.61 30.79
N VAL A 131 5.16 6.60 31.21
CA VAL A 131 5.05 7.89 30.50
C VAL A 131 6.42 8.56 30.41
N ASN A 132 7.17 8.56 31.51
CA ASN A 132 8.50 9.16 31.51
C ASN A 132 9.47 8.40 30.61
N GLN A 133 9.51 7.07 30.73
CA GLN A 133 10.34 6.17 29.93
C GLN A 133 10.10 6.38 28.43
N TYR A 134 8.86 6.27 27.95
CA TYR A 134 8.58 6.41 26.52
C TYR A 134 8.80 7.83 25.97
N LYS A 135 8.62 8.88 26.80
CA LYS A 135 8.92 10.26 26.39
C LYS A 135 10.42 10.55 26.36
N GLN A 136 11.22 9.90 27.21
CA GLN A 136 12.66 10.12 27.32
C GLN A 136 13.50 9.10 26.56
N PHE A 137 12.89 8.05 25.99
CA PHE A 137 13.58 6.94 25.33
C PHE A 137 14.67 7.36 24.33
N TYR A 138 14.44 8.39 23.52
CA TYR A 138 15.43 8.88 22.53
C TYR A 138 16.51 9.82 23.11
N HIS A 139 16.37 10.25 24.36
CA HIS A 139 17.31 11.13 25.04
C HIS A 139 18.32 10.36 25.90
N GLU A 140 18.01 9.11 26.27
CA GLU A 140 18.91 8.26 27.02
C GLU A 140 19.90 7.55 26.08
N VAL A 141 21.16 8.01 26.09
CA VAL A 141 22.26 7.34 25.38
C VAL A 141 22.95 6.42 26.38
N ILE A 142 22.67 5.13 26.29
CA ILE A 142 23.36 4.09 27.03
C ILE A 142 24.27 3.38 26.05
N SER A 143 25.54 3.22 26.40
CA SER A 143 26.47 2.45 25.59
C SER A 143 26.04 0.99 25.54
N ASP A 144 26.20 0.35 24.38
CA ASP A 144 26.03 -1.10 24.24
C ASP A 144 26.95 -1.90 25.19
N GLN A 145 28.00 -1.26 25.72
CA GLN A 145 28.95 -1.83 26.67
C GLN A 145 28.65 -1.48 28.15
N ALA A 146 27.49 -0.87 28.43
CA ALA A 146 27.13 -0.48 29.78
C ALA A 146 27.07 -1.69 30.72
N ARG A 147 27.62 -1.53 31.93
CA ARG A 147 27.61 -2.56 32.97
C ARG A 147 26.29 -2.48 33.74
N PHE A 148 25.62 -3.61 33.87
CA PHE A 148 24.39 -3.73 34.66
C PHE A 148 24.69 -4.34 36.03
N ALA A 149 24.11 -3.76 37.08
CA ALA A 149 24.02 -4.44 38.37
C ALA A 149 23.00 -5.58 38.26
N GLN A 150 23.48 -6.82 38.12
CA GLN A 150 22.64 -7.99 37.85
C GLN A 150 23.09 -9.22 38.65
N ASN A 151 22.23 -10.24 38.67
CA ASN A 151 22.43 -11.55 39.33
C ASN A 151 22.51 -11.52 40.86
N ASP A 152 21.87 -10.54 41.49
CA ASP A 152 21.76 -10.44 42.94
C ASP A 152 20.41 -10.99 43.47
N ALA A 153 20.21 -10.85 44.78
CA ALA A 153 19.01 -11.32 45.45
C ALA A 153 17.74 -10.64 44.92
N LEU A 154 17.83 -9.36 44.52
CA LEU A 154 16.72 -8.62 43.91
C LEU A 154 16.33 -9.24 42.56
N THR A 155 17.30 -9.44 41.66
CA THR A 155 17.04 -10.06 40.36
C THR A 155 16.45 -11.46 40.52
N GLN A 156 16.96 -12.27 41.46
CA GLN A 156 16.43 -13.61 41.72
C GLN A 156 15.01 -13.58 42.27
N TYR A 157 14.70 -12.66 43.18
CA TYR A 157 13.35 -12.46 43.72
C TYR A 157 12.35 -12.11 42.61
N LEU A 158 12.71 -11.19 41.71
CA LEU A 158 11.86 -10.80 40.59
C LEU A 158 11.66 -11.92 39.58
N LYS A 159 12.73 -12.64 39.21
CA LYS A 159 12.64 -13.83 38.33
C LYS A 159 11.69 -14.88 38.90
N ASN A 160 11.79 -15.17 40.20
CA ASN A 160 10.89 -16.12 40.86
C ASN A 160 9.44 -15.62 40.88
N SER A 161 9.23 -14.33 41.16
CA SER A 161 7.90 -13.71 41.21
C SER A 161 7.20 -13.70 39.84
N LEU A 162 7.96 -13.58 38.75
CA LEU A 162 7.45 -13.54 37.38
C LEU A 162 7.51 -14.88 36.66
N SER A 163 8.08 -15.93 37.26
CA SER A 163 8.28 -17.26 36.64
C SER A 163 7.00 -17.94 36.15
N SER A 164 5.83 -17.52 36.68
CA SER A 164 4.52 -18.03 36.29
C SER A 164 3.92 -17.34 35.06
N LEU A 165 4.55 -16.26 34.58
CA LEU A 165 4.11 -15.56 33.37
C LEU A 165 4.51 -16.35 32.12
N ASP A 166 3.56 -16.53 31.23
CA ASP A 166 3.74 -17.21 29.95
C ASP A 166 4.11 -16.17 28.89
N THR A 167 5.30 -16.32 28.34
CA THR A 167 5.92 -15.37 27.40
C THR A 167 5.21 -15.28 26.06
N SER A 168 4.22 -16.16 25.78
CA SER A 168 3.39 -16.07 24.58
C SER A 168 2.23 -15.07 24.69
N LYS A 169 2.01 -14.50 25.88
CA LYS A 169 0.98 -13.48 26.11
C LYS A 169 1.61 -12.14 26.42
N THR A 170 0.93 -11.08 25.98
CA THR A 170 1.29 -9.70 26.32
C THR A 170 1.25 -9.48 27.82
N LEU A 171 2.14 -8.65 28.35
CA LEU A 171 2.16 -8.31 29.78
C LEU A 171 0.80 -7.79 30.28
N LEU A 172 0.15 -6.94 29.47
CA LEU A 172 -1.20 -6.43 29.76
C LEU A 172 -2.20 -7.55 30.07
N ALA A 173 -2.12 -8.71 29.40
CA ALA A 173 -3.08 -9.80 29.59
C ALA A 173 -3.07 -10.37 31.03
N TYR A 174 -1.97 -10.23 31.75
CA TYR A 174 -1.84 -10.67 33.15
C TYR A 174 -2.37 -9.66 34.15
N VAL A 175 -2.21 -8.37 33.86
CA VAL A 175 -2.45 -7.28 34.80
C VAL A 175 -3.73 -6.51 34.51
N GLU A 176 -4.37 -6.72 33.36
CA GLU A 176 -5.52 -5.93 32.91
C GLU A 176 -6.67 -5.91 33.93
N THR A 177 -7.01 -7.08 34.50
CA THR A 177 -8.09 -7.17 35.50
C THR A 177 -7.72 -6.42 36.78
N ASP A 178 -6.45 -6.45 37.19
CA ASP A 178 -5.99 -5.73 38.38
C ASP A 178 -5.98 -4.21 38.16
N ILE A 179 -5.63 -3.75 36.95
CA ILE A 179 -5.71 -2.34 36.55
C ILE A 179 -7.17 -1.88 36.53
N ASP A 180 -8.08 -2.68 35.94
CA ASP A 180 -9.50 -2.34 35.86
C ASP A 180 -10.15 -2.22 37.25
N ASN A 181 -9.75 -3.10 38.18
CA ASN A 181 -10.23 -3.09 39.56
C ASN A 181 -9.53 -2.06 40.46
N CYS A 182 -8.50 -1.37 39.98
CA CYS A 182 -7.80 -0.36 40.76
C CYS A 182 -8.70 0.86 40.99
N THR A 183 -9.05 1.12 42.25
CA THR A 183 -9.93 2.24 42.64
C THR A 183 -9.20 3.57 42.76
N SER A 184 -7.87 3.55 42.93
CA SER A 184 -7.06 4.77 43.07
C SER A 184 -6.72 5.44 41.74
N MET A 185 -6.95 4.77 40.60
CA MET A 185 -6.72 5.33 39.27
C MET A 185 -8.03 5.75 38.60
N PRO A 186 -8.08 6.97 38.01
CA PRO A 186 -9.19 7.34 37.15
C PRO A 186 -9.15 6.54 35.84
N GLU A 187 -10.29 6.47 35.14
CA GLU A 187 -10.40 5.70 33.90
C GLU A 187 -9.53 6.21 32.74
N SER A 188 -9.14 7.49 32.75
CA SER A 188 -8.15 8.03 31.80
C SER A 188 -6.81 7.31 31.96
N ASP A 189 -6.32 7.26 33.19
CA ASP A 189 -5.01 6.76 33.56
C ASP A 189 -4.93 5.24 33.36
N LYS A 190 -6.03 4.53 33.61
CA LYS A 190 -6.13 3.10 33.29
C LYS A 190 -5.99 2.85 31.79
N LEU A 191 -6.72 3.60 30.96
CA LEU A 191 -6.66 3.44 29.50
C LEU A 191 -5.26 3.80 28.96
N GLU A 192 -4.66 4.86 29.49
CA GLU A 192 -3.30 5.25 29.16
C GLU A 192 -2.30 4.15 29.50
N LEU A 193 -2.31 3.66 30.74
CA LEU A 193 -1.41 2.59 31.17
C LEU A 193 -1.58 1.34 30.30
N LYS A 194 -2.81 0.97 29.94
CA LYS A 194 -3.07 -0.16 29.04
C LYS A 194 -2.47 0.04 27.65
N ILE A 195 -2.48 1.27 27.12
CA ILE A 195 -1.84 1.59 25.84
C ILE A 195 -0.33 1.40 25.98
N LEU A 196 0.28 1.94 27.03
CA LEU A 196 1.74 1.90 27.24
C LEU A 196 2.26 0.47 27.44
N LEU A 197 1.56 -0.35 28.22
CA LEU A 197 1.93 -1.76 28.45
C LEU A 197 1.82 -2.64 27.19
N LEU A 198 1.12 -2.19 26.14
CA LEU A 198 1.08 -2.89 24.85
C LEU A 198 2.22 -2.47 23.92
N LEU A 199 2.92 -1.36 24.19
CA LEU A 199 3.95 -0.84 23.29
C LEU A 199 5.21 -1.71 23.27
N SER A 200 5.52 -2.42 24.36
CA SER A 200 6.61 -3.40 24.39
C SER A 200 6.40 -4.54 23.39
N ASP A 201 5.15 -4.91 23.12
CA ASP A 201 4.74 -5.94 22.17
C ASP A 201 4.35 -5.38 20.78
N ALA A 202 4.47 -4.07 20.58
CA ALA A 202 4.14 -3.43 19.31
C ALA A 202 4.96 -4.02 18.16
N TYR A 203 4.35 -4.09 16.96
CA TYR A 203 4.95 -4.60 15.73
C TYR A 203 5.30 -6.10 15.70
N HIS A 204 5.25 -6.80 16.84
CA HIS A 204 5.47 -8.24 16.90
C HIS A 204 4.21 -9.05 16.53
N ASP A 205 3.01 -8.55 16.89
CA ASP A 205 1.71 -9.14 16.53
C ASP A 205 0.74 -8.07 16.03
N GLN A 206 0.12 -8.30 14.87
CA GLN A 206 -0.89 -7.39 14.31
C GLN A 206 -2.10 -7.21 15.25
N ARG A 207 -2.46 -8.23 16.03
CA ARG A 207 -3.56 -8.13 17.00
C ARG A 207 -3.26 -7.13 18.12
N VAL A 208 -1.99 -7.00 18.49
CA VAL A 208 -1.53 -5.99 19.45
C VAL A 208 -1.63 -4.60 18.84
N ASN A 209 -1.16 -4.44 17.59
CA ASN A 209 -1.28 -3.17 16.86
C ASN A 209 -2.74 -2.70 16.76
N ASP A 210 -3.66 -3.58 16.37
CA ASP A 210 -5.09 -3.27 16.26
C ASP A 210 -5.68 -2.88 17.62
N ARG A 211 -5.21 -3.52 18.72
CA ARG A 211 -5.63 -3.20 20.08
C ARG A 211 -5.10 -1.85 20.55
N ILE A 212 -3.85 -1.51 20.26
CA ILE A 212 -3.24 -0.20 20.52
C ILE A 212 -4.05 0.89 19.81
N VAL A 213 -4.36 0.69 18.53
CA VAL A 213 -5.18 1.61 17.73
C VAL A 213 -6.54 1.84 18.38
N ARG A 214 -7.26 0.75 18.72
CA ARG A 214 -8.60 0.86 19.31
C ARG A 214 -8.58 1.57 20.65
N LEU A 215 -7.65 1.22 21.54
CA LEU A 215 -7.53 1.84 22.86
C LEU A 215 -7.14 3.32 22.74
N SER A 216 -6.20 3.65 21.85
CA SER A 216 -5.79 5.03 21.60
C SER A 216 -6.94 5.87 21.06
N GLN A 217 -7.72 5.36 20.10
CA GLN A 217 -8.92 6.05 19.61
C GLN A 217 -9.95 6.28 20.72
N MET A 218 -10.21 5.27 21.56
CA MET A 218 -11.13 5.41 22.69
C MET A 218 -10.65 6.48 23.67
N TYR A 219 -9.36 6.47 24.00
CA TYR A 219 -8.74 7.44 24.90
C TYR A 219 -8.82 8.87 24.35
N LEU A 220 -8.40 9.08 23.09
CA LEU A 220 -8.39 10.40 22.46
C LEU A 220 -9.80 10.98 22.29
N ASN A 221 -10.80 10.14 22.00
CA ASN A 221 -12.19 10.58 21.87
C ASN A 221 -12.83 10.94 23.22
N LYS A 222 -12.48 10.23 24.29
CA LYS A 222 -13.10 10.41 25.61
C LYS A 222 -12.39 11.47 26.46
N TYR A 223 -11.07 11.61 26.29
CA TYR A 223 -10.22 12.52 27.07
C TYR A 223 -9.32 13.38 26.17
N PRO A 224 -9.89 14.19 25.26
CA PRO A 224 -9.10 14.99 24.32
C PRO A 224 -8.24 16.06 25.02
N ASP A 225 -8.65 16.53 26.20
CA ASP A 225 -7.95 17.56 26.98
C ASP A 225 -6.90 16.98 27.96
N HIS A 226 -6.67 15.66 27.95
CA HIS A 226 -5.65 15.06 28.81
C HIS A 226 -4.25 15.57 28.41
N PRO A 227 -3.33 15.86 29.37
CA PRO A 227 -1.98 16.36 29.08
C PRO A 227 -1.21 15.51 28.04
N ASP A 228 -1.46 14.21 28.05
CA ASP A 228 -0.75 13.23 27.22
C ASP A 228 -1.48 12.88 25.92
N ALA A 229 -2.71 13.38 25.69
CA ALA A 229 -3.51 13.08 24.50
C ALA A 229 -2.76 13.42 23.20
N LYS A 230 -2.18 14.62 23.13
CA LYS A 230 -1.43 15.04 21.93
C LYS A 230 -0.19 14.17 21.68
N TRP A 231 0.46 13.70 22.73
CA TRP A 231 1.62 12.81 22.60
C TRP A 231 1.17 11.41 22.14
N ILE A 232 0.13 10.84 22.75
CA ILE A 232 -0.45 9.55 22.33
C ILE A 232 -0.91 9.60 20.87
N GLU A 233 -1.60 10.66 20.45
CA GLU A 233 -2.05 10.82 19.07
C GLU A 233 -0.88 10.77 18.07
N ASN A 234 0.18 11.54 18.34
CA ASN A 234 1.25 11.74 17.37
C ASN A 234 2.33 10.64 17.42
N SER A 235 2.67 10.19 18.62
CA SER A 235 3.82 9.29 18.85
C SER A 235 3.40 7.83 19.02
N VAL A 236 2.17 7.56 19.47
CA VAL A 236 1.68 6.18 19.69
C VAL A 236 0.73 5.78 18.58
N ALA A 237 -0.42 6.42 18.46
CA ALA A 237 -1.48 6.04 17.51
C ALA A 237 -1.11 6.38 16.06
N GLY A 238 -0.48 7.54 15.85
CA GLY A 238 -0.09 8.08 14.55
C GLY A 238 0.68 7.08 13.67
N PRO A 239 1.75 6.44 14.16
CA PRO A 239 2.47 5.40 13.42
C PRO A 239 1.56 4.26 12.94
N PHE A 240 0.64 3.77 13.78
CA PHE A 240 -0.29 2.70 13.39
C PHE A 240 -1.36 3.19 12.40
N PHE A 241 -1.80 4.45 12.48
CA PHE A 241 -2.69 5.05 11.48
C PHE A 241 -2.01 5.21 10.11
N ARG A 242 -0.70 5.47 10.08
CA ARG A 242 0.09 5.58 8.84
C ARG A 242 0.35 4.22 8.18
N ASN A 243 0.25 3.13 8.92
CA ASN A 243 0.45 1.77 8.39
C ASN A 243 -0.72 1.25 7.54
N ASP A 244 -1.89 1.92 7.54
CA ASP A 244 -2.94 1.65 6.54
C ASP A 244 -2.66 2.42 5.24
N PHE A 245 -1.74 1.87 4.45
CA PHE A 245 -1.39 2.39 3.13
C PHE A 245 -2.63 2.57 2.23
N THR A 246 -3.66 1.74 2.41
CA THR A 246 -4.88 1.81 1.61
C THR A 246 -5.70 3.04 1.98
N ALA A 247 -5.87 3.31 3.27
CA ALA A 247 -6.56 4.50 3.75
C ALA A 247 -5.81 5.78 3.33
N LEU A 248 -4.47 5.78 3.43
CA LEU A 248 -3.64 6.90 2.98
C LEU A 248 -3.77 7.12 1.46
N MET A 249 -3.73 6.05 0.66
CA MET A 249 -3.91 6.11 -0.79
C MET A 249 -5.29 6.69 -1.15
N PHE A 250 -6.37 6.26 -0.48
CA PHE A 250 -7.70 6.78 -0.77
C PHE A 250 -7.86 8.25 -0.37
N LYS A 251 -7.25 8.66 0.74
CA LYS A 251 -7.23 10.07 1.16
C LYS A 251 -6.49 10.94 0.13
N ASP A 252 -5.28 10.53 -0.27
CA ASP A 252 -4.49 11.21 -1.28
C ASP A 252 -5.24 11.33 -2.63
N ARG A 253 -5.89 10.24 -3.05
CA ARG A 253 -6.75 10.22 -4.25
C ARG A 253 -7.91 11.19 -4.17
N ALA A 254 -8.51 11.36 -2.99
CA ALA A 254 -9.63 12.29 -2.80
C ALA A 254 -9.15 13.75 -2.88
N GLU A 255 -7.99 14.04 -2.27
CA GLU A 255 -7.40 15.39 -2.21
C GLU A 255 -6.84 15.84 -3.57
N HIS A 256 -6.16 14.96 -4.30
CA HIS A 256 -5.43 15.30 -5.53
C HIS A 256 -6.09 14.82 -6.82
N LYS A 257 -7.36 14.39 -6.78
CA LYS A 257 -8.07 13.80 -7.93
C LYS A 257 -8.00 14.67 -9.20
N GLU A 258 -8.42 15.93 -9.07
CA GLU A 258 -8.60 16.81 -10.23
C GLU A 258 -7.25 17.23 -10.83
N GLU A 259 -6.22 17.40 -9.99
CA GLU A 259 -4.85 17.65 -10.45
C GLU A 259 -4.31 16.47 -11.28
N ASN A 260 -4.52 15.25 -10.78
CA ASN A 260 -4.07 14.03 -11.45
C ASN A 260 -4.82 13.80 -12.77
N ILE A 261 -6.11 14.12 -12.84
CA ILE A 261 -6.87 14.08 -14.10
C ILE A 261 -6.34 15.12 -15.09
N ALA A 262 -6.05 16.34 -14.63
CA ALA A 262 -5.57 17.40 -15.51
C ALA A 262 -4.21 17.08 -16.17
N LYS A 263 -3.33 16.38 -15.45
CA LYS A 263 -2.04 15.89 -15.97
C LYS A 263 -2.18 14.88 -17.11
N LYS A 264 -3.37 14.30 -17.32
CA LYS A 264 -3.64 13.26 -18.33
C LYS A 264 -4.27 13.77 -19.62
N PHE A 265 -4.59 15.05 -19.71
CA PHE A 265 -5.07 15.61 -20.95
C PHE A 265 -4.01 15.46 -22.04
N TYR A 266 -4.41 14.99 -23.22
CA TYR A 266 -3.53 14.79 -24.37
C TYR A 266 -2.37 13.80 -24.17
N THR A 267 -2.37 12.94 -23.15
CA THR A 267 -1.28 11.97 -22.95
C THR A 267 -1.44 10.70 -23.79
N GLY A 268 -2.69 10.32 -24.08
CA GLY A 268 -3.00 9.09 -24.81
C GLY A 268 -3.80 8.10 -24.00
N GLY A 269 -4.14 6.96 -24.61
CA GLY A 269 -4.97 5.92 -23.99
C GLY A 269 -5.67 5.01 -25.01
N LEU A 270 -6.43 4.04 -24.50
CA LEU A 270 -7.29 3.15 -25.27
C LEU A 270 -8.76 3.55 -25.06
N GLY A 271 -9.49 3.80 -26.14
CA GLY A 271 -10.92 4.05 -26.08
C GLY A 271 -11.74 3.04 -26.89
N ALA A 272 -12.96 2.81 -26.42
CA ALA A 272 -13.96 1.99 -27.10
C ALA A 272 -15.30 2.72 -27.07
N ASN A 273 -15.88 2.94 -28.25
CA ASN A 273 -17.15 3.63 -28.45
C ASN A 273 -18.15 2.65 -29.06
N LEU A 274 -19.32 2.56 -28.45
CA LEU A 274 -20.46 1.80 -28.93
C LEU A 274 -21.54 2.79 -29.38
N PHE A 275 -21.86 2.82 -30.68
CA PHE A 275 -22.92 3.68 -31.19
C PHE A 275 -24.22 2.89 -31.33
N LEU A 276 -25.28 3.45 -30.76
CA LEU A 276 -26.60 2.82 -30.63
C LEU A 276 -27.64 3.54 -31.48
N VAL A 277 -27.38 4.79 -31.84
CA VAL A 277 -28.26 5.60 -32.67
C VAL A 277 -27.42 6.16 -33.80
N SER A 278 -27.86 5.94 -35.03
CA SER A 278 -27.19 6.46 -36.21
C SER A 278 -28.20 6.94 -37.23
N GLY A 279 -27.73 7.76 -38.17
CA GLY A 279 -28.52 8.21 -39.29
C GLY A 279 -27.68 9.04 -40.25
N GLY A 280 -28.29 9.46 -41.33
CA GLY A 280 -27.62 10.25 -42.35
C GLY A 280 -28.51 10.54 -43.54
N LEU A 281 -27.90 11.09 -44.57
CA LEU A 281 -28.51 11.27 -45.88
C LEU A 281 -27.59 10.61 -46.91
N ALA A 282 -28.16 10.12 -48.00
CA ALA A 282 -27.39 9.57 -49.10
C ALA A 282 -27.64 10.36 -50.38
N PHE A 283 -26.58 10.77 -51.07
CA PHE A 283 -26.63 11.46 -52.35
C PHE A 283 -25.85 10.67 -53.39
N GLY A 284 -26.49 10.36 -54.53
CA GLY A 284 -25.88 9.58 -55.62
C GLY A 284 -25.90 8.06 -55.42
N MET A 285 -26.59 7.57 -54.39
CA MET A 285 -26.72 6.14 -54.09
C MET A 285 -28.10 5.56 -54.48
N ASP A 286 -28.75 6.18 -55.47
CA ASP A 286 -30.00 5.68 -56.01
C ASP A 286 -29.74 4.36 -56.77
N ASP A 287 -30.63 3.38 -56.63
CA ASP A 287 -30.53 2.05 -57.26
C ASP A 287 -29.18 1.33 -57.02
N LEU A 288 -28.58 1.56 -55.84
CA LEU A 288 -27.26 1.01 -55.48
C LEU A 288 -27.17 -0.51 -55.60
N TYR A 289 -28.28 -1.22 -55.35
CA TYR A 289 -28.36 -2.66 -55.38
C TYR A 289 -29.62 -3.14 -56.11
N ARG A 290 -29.64 -4.43 -56.47
CA ARG A 290 -30.80 -5.10 -57.11
C ARG A 290 -31.98 -5.25 -56.13
N SER A 291 -32.69 -4.15 -55.90
CA SER A 291 -33.86 -4.07 -55.00
C SER A 291 -35.05 -4.95 -55.42
N ASP A 292 -35.04 -5.44 -56.66
CA ASP A 292 -35.98 -6.44 -57.17
C ASP A 292 -35.67 -7.87 -56.69
N LEU A 293 -34.44 -8.13 -56.25
CA LEU A 293 -33.96 -9.43 -55.77
C LEU A 293 -33.70 -9.45 -54.25
N PHE A 294 -33.27 -8.33 -53.68
CA PHE A 294 -32.81 -8.26 -52.30
C PHE A 294 -33.52 -7.18 -51.47
N GLU A 295 -33.53 -7.33 -50.15
CA GLU A 295 -33.80 -6.28 -49.15
C GLU A 295 -32.56 -6.03 -48.34
N TYR A 296 -32.37 -4.81 -47.83
CA TYR A 296 -31.21 -4.49 -47.01
C TYR A 296 -31.50 -4.79 -45.54
N GLU A 297 -30.45 -5.13 -44.79
CA GLU A 297 -30.51 -5.28 -43.34
C GLU A 297 -29.56 -4.26 -42.68
N ASP A 298 -30.06 -3.56 -41.65
CA ASP A 298 -29.24 -2.61 -40.89
C ASP A 298 -28.43 -3.33 -39.80
N PRO A 299 -27.09 -3.23 -39.81
CA PRO A 299 -26.26 -3.71 -38.71
C PRO A 299 -26.54 -2.81 -37.51
N SER A 300 -27.43 -3.26 -36.63
CA SER A 300 -28.06 -2.47 -35.56
C SER A 300 -27.08 -1.91 -34.50
N ILE A 301 -25.78 -2.22 -34.61
CA ILE A 301 -24.74 -1.85 -33.66
C ILE A 301 -23.47 -1.44 -34.43
N TYR A 302 -22.91 -0.30 -34.07
CA TYR A 302 -21.66 0.23 -34.62
C TYR A 302 -20.61 0.41 -33.51
N LEU A 303 -19.34 0.24 -33.86
CA LEU A 303 -18.25 0.18 -32.89
C LEU A 303 -17.04 0.97 -33.38
N GLU A 304 -16.36 1.66 -32.48
CA GLU A 304 -15.02 2.19 -32.70
C GLU A 304 -14.11 1.76 -31.55
N ILE A 305 -12.92 1.24 -31.87
CA ILE A 305 -11.83 1.08 -30.92
C ILE A 305 -10.71 1.99 -31.37
N TYR A 306 -10.23 2.88 -30.49
CA TYR A 306 -9.17 3.80 -30.83
C TYR A 306 -8.01 3.75 -29.83
N LEU A 307 -6.80 3.87 -30.36
CA LEU A 307 -5.55 4.02 -29.62
C LEU A 307 -5.06 5.46 -29.81
N GLN A 308 -4.79 6.15 -28.71
CA GLN A 308 -4.27 7.51 -28.72
C GLN A 308 -2.86 7.53 -28.14
N PHE A 309 -1.94 8.16 -28.87
CA PHE A 309 -0.59 8.49 -28.42
C PHE A 309 -0.44 10.00 -28.46
N SER A 310 -0.26 10.61 -27.28
CA SER A 310 -0.32 12.06 -27.16
C SER A 310 -1.61 12.63 -27.79
N ARG A 311 -1.51 13.43 -28.85
CA ARG A 311 -2.64 13.97 -29.60
C ARG A 311 -3.06 13.15 -30.81
N ILE A 312 -2.25 12.19 -31.25
CA ILE A 312 -2.54 11.39 -32.44
C ILE A 312 -3.37 10.19 -32.01
N SER A 313 -4.41 9.86 -32.79
CA SER A 313 -5.25 8.69 -32.56
C SER A 313 -5.36 7.82 -33.80
N PHE A 314 -5.30 6.51 -33.62
CA PHE A 314 -5.61 5.51 -34.63
C PHE A 314 -6.91 4.82 -34.23
N SER A 315 -7.88 4.72 -35.13
CA SER A 315 -9.15 4.07 -34.86
C SER A 315 -9.43 2.93 -35.83
N PHE A 316 -10.06 1.89 -35.31
CA PHE A 316 -10.63 0.77 -36.04
C PHE A 316 -12.14 0.87 -35.85
N GLU A 317 -12.87 1.04 -36.95
CA GLU A 317 -14.25 1.49 -36.88
C GLU A 317 -15.15 0.65 -37.77
N LEU A 318 -16.29 0.24 -37.23
CA LEU A 318 -17.49 -0.15 -37.97
C LEU A 318 -18.46 1.02 -37.87
N LEU A 319 -18.57 1.81 -38.94
CA LEU A 319 -19.33 3.05 -38.95
C LEU A 319 -20.69 2.90 -39.63
N PRO A 320 -21.70 3.68 -39.19
CA PRO A 320 -22.86 3.93 -40.02
C PRO A 320 -22.42 4.80 -41.19
N SER A 321 -22.81 4.39 -42.38
CA SER A 321 -22.47 5.13 -43.58
C SER A 321 -23.44 6.28 -43.88
N GLY A 322 -24.54 6.40 -43.13
CA GLY A 322 -25.63 7.35 -43.40
C GLY A 322 -26.61 6.88 -44.48
N ALA A 323 -26.26 5.85 -45.27
CA ALA A 323 -27.16 5.12 -46.14
C ALA A 323 -27.69 3.87 -45.43
N SER A 324 -28.99 3.60 -45.55
CA SER A 324 -29.62 2.41 -44.97
C SER A 324 -29.01 1.12 -45.54
N GLY A 325 -28.78 0.13 -44.68
CA GLY A 325 -28.19 -1.15 -45.03
C GLY A 325 -26.67 -1.15 -45.22
N VAL A 326 -26.03 0.02 -45.21
CA VAL A 326 -24.58 0.14 -45.46
C VAL A 326 -23.83 0.45 -44.18
N ALA A 327 -22.82 -0.37 -43.89
CA ALA A 327 -21.80 -0.09 -42.89
C ALA A 327 -20.43 0.08 -43.55
N THR A 328 -19.50 0.72 -42.85
CA THR A 328 -18.13 0.89 -43.35
C THR A 328 -17.14 0.38 -42.33
N TYR A 329 -16.33 -0.59 -42.72
CA TYR A 329 -15.15 -1.01 -41.97
C TYR A 329 -14.01 -0.07 -42.33
N SER A 330 -13.52 0.73 -41.39
CA SER A 330 -12.52 1.75 -41.67
C SER A 330 -11.41 1.81 -40.64
N LEU A 331 -10.25 2.26 -41.13
CA LEU A 331 -9.11 2.69 -40.34
C LEU A 331 -9.09 4.21 -40.34
N GLY A 332 -9.15 4.81 -39.15
CA GLY A 332 -9.13 6.24 -38.96
C GLY A 332 -7.80 6.75 -38.40
N LEU A 333 -7.35 7.89 -38.91
CA LEU A 333 -6.28 8.69 -38.32
C LEU A 333 -6.86 10.01 -37.83
N GLY A 334 -6.81 10.23 -36.52
CA GLY A 334 -7.37 11.40 -35.86
C GLY A 334 -6.35 12.21 -35.07
N TYR A 335 -6.76 13.43 -34.72
CA TYR A 335 -5.97 14.36 -33.93
C TYR A 335 -6.85 15.00 -32.85
N VAL A 336 -6.43 14.90 -31.59
CA VAL A 336 -7.13 15.49 -30.44
C VAL A 336 -6.83 16.98 -30.40
N VAL A 337 -7.75 17.78 -30.93
CA VAL A 337 -7.66 19.24 -30.94
C VAL A 337 -8.01 19.85 -29.59
N TYR A 338 -8.85 19.16 -28.81
CA TYR A 338 -9.29 19.62 -27.50
C TYR A 338 -9.50 18.42 -26.57
N ASP A 339 -8.98 18.53 -25.36
CA ASP A 339 -9.11 17.52 -24.30
C ASP A 339 -9.18 18.23 -22.94
N SER A 340 -10.23 17.92 -22.18
CA SER A 340 -10.52 18.51 -20.87
C SER A 340 -11.18 17.49 -19.94
N ARG A 341 -11.55 17.97 -18.74
CA ARG A 341 -12.26 17.18 -17.72
C ARG A 341 -13.59 16.59 -18.23
N TYR A 342 -14.29 17.32 -19.09
CA TYR A 342 -15.67 17.01 -19.50
C TYR A 342 -15.85 16.82 -20.99
N LEU A 343 -14.92 17.32 -21.81
CA LEU A 343 -15.08 17.33 -23.26
C LEU A 343 -13.77 16.97 -23.95
N LYS A 344 -13.87 16.11 -24.96
CA LYS A 344 -12.79 15.79 -25.88
C LYS A 344 -13.31 15.87 -27.31
N VAL A 345 -12.52 16.48 -28.19
CA VAL A 345 -12.86 16.66 -29.60
C VAL A 345 -11.71 16.16 -30.46
N ARG A 346 -12.05 15.29 -31.42
CA ARG A 346 -11.10 14.54 -32.22
C ARG A 346 -11.59 14.44 -33.68
N PRO A 347 -11.24 15.42 -34.53
CA PRO A 347 -11.34 15.27 -35.98
C PRO A 347 -10.48 14.10 -36.45
N TYR A 348 -10.93 13.42 -37.49
CA TYR A 348 -10.20 12.34 -38.12
C TYR A 348 -10.56 12.18 -39.59
N ILE A 349 -9.65 11.49 -40.30
CA ILE A 349 -9.84 11.00 -41.66
C ILE A 349 -9.85 9.48 -41.63
N GLY A 350 -10.74 8.85 -42.38
CA GLY A 350 -10.91 7.40 -42.45
C GLY A 350 -10.76 6.87 -43.86
N LEU A 351 -10.13 5.71 -43.99
CA LEU A 351 -10.10 4.90 -45.20
C LEU A 351 -10.71 3.54 -44.89
N GLY A 352 -11.63 3.07 -45.72
CA GLY A 352 -12.36 1.86 -45.41
C GLY A 352 -12.95 1.15 -46.61
N MET A 353 -13.64 0.06 -46.30
CA MET A 353 -14.41 -0.74 -47.24
C MET A 353 -15.88 -0.63 -46.85
N PRO A 354 -16.74 -0.09 -47.74
CA PRO A 354 -18.17 -0.09 -47.50
C PRO A 354 -18.70 -1.50 -47.75
N ALA A 355 -19.64 -1.92 -46.91
CA ALA A 355 -20.29 -3.22 -46.96
C ALA A 355 -21.79 -3.05 -46.80
N MET A 356 -22.57 -3.78 -47.58
CA MET A 356 -24.02 -3.84 -47.46
C MET A 356 -24.45 -5.27 -47.14
N ILE A 357 -25.34 -5.41 -46.17
CA ILE A 357 -25.97 -6.70 -45.85
C ILE A 357 -27.27 -6.79 -46.65
N LEU A 358 -27.38 -7.82 -47.48
CA LEU A 358 -28.53 -8.05 -48.34
C LEU A 358 -29.17 -9.40 -48.04
N GLU A 359 -30.49 -9.40 -47.84
CA GLU A 359 -31.35 -10.56 -47.69
C GLU A 359 -32.05 -10.87 -49.01
N ALA A 360 -31.98 -12.13 -49.47
CA ALA A 360 -32.65 -12.55 -50.70
C ALA A 360 -34.17 -12.66 -50.51
N LYS A 361 -34.96 -11.95 -51.32
CA LYS A 361 -36.44 -12.01 -51.26
C LYS A 361 -37.03 -13.32 -51.77
N LYS A 362 -36.30 -14.02 -52.64
CA LYS A 362 -36.74 -15.24 -53.33
C LYS A 362 -35.54 -16.07 -53.77
N ASP A 363 -35.78 -17.36 -53.98
CA ASP A 363 -34.77 -18.24 -54.57
C ASP A 363 -34.33 -17.71 -55.95
N CYS A 364 -33.02 -17.57 -56.16
CA CYS A 364 -32.49 -17.14 -57.44
C CYS A 364 -31.16 -17.83 -57.78
N TYR A 365 -30.88 -17.90 -59.08
CA TYR A 365 -29.59 -18.35 -59.60
C TYR A 365 -28.88 -17.16 -60.22
N VAL A 366 -27.61 -16.98 -59.87
CA VAL A 366 -26.81 -15.86 -60.37
C VAL A 366 -25.58 -16.40 -61.09
N ALA A 367 -25.39 -15.92 -62.31
CA ALA A 367 -24.16 -16.17 -63.05
C ALA A 367 -23.15 -15.06 -62.72
N LYS A 368 -22.09 -15.39 -61.98
CA LYS A 368 -20.92 -14.53 -61.85
C LYS A 368 -20.07 -14.62 -63.13
N PRO A 369 -19.43 -13.52 -63.59
CA PRO A 369 -18.62 -13.56 -64.80
C PRO A 369 -17.47 -14.57 -64.69
N GLY A 370 -17.55 -15.67 -65.44
CA GLY A 370 -16.50 -16.70 -65.47
C GLY A 370 -16.62 -17.83 -64.44
N GLU A 371 -17.71 -17.88 -63.66
CA GLU A 371 -17.94 -18.89 -62.62
C GLU A 371 -19.22 -19.71 -62.86
N GLU A 372 -19.37 -20.82 -62.15
CA GLU A 372 -20.62 -21.61 -62.13
C GLU A 372 -21.77 -20.80 -61.51
N LYS A 373 -23.01 -21.12 -61.90
CA LYS A 373 -24.20 -20.44 -61.36
C LYS A 373 -24.31 -20.70 -59.87
N GLU A 374 -24.30 -19.63 -59.08
CA GLU A 374 -24.51 -19.68 -57.65
C GLU A 374 -26.02 -19.72 -57.34
N TYR A 375 -26.44 -20.61 -56.45
CA TYR A 375 -27.82 -20.68 -55.97
C TYR A 375 -27.93 -19.92 -54.64
N ILE A 376 -28.84 -18.96 -54.59
CA ILE A 376 -29.12 -18.14 -53.40
C ILE A 376 -30.56 -18.45 -52.98
N SER A 377 -30.75 -18.95 -51.76
CA SER A 377 -32.07 -19.27 -51.21
C SER A 377 -32.76 -18.04 -50.64
N ALA A 378 -34.09 -17.98 -50.70
CA ALA A 378 -34.86 -16.95 -50.01
C ALA A 378 -34.52 -16.91 -48.50
N GLY A 379 -34.34 -15.70 -47.96
CA GLY A 379 -33.96 -15.48 -46.56
C GLY A 379 -32.49 -15.76 -46.24
N SER A 380 -31.63 -16.01 -47.25
CA SER A 380 -30.18 -16.00 -47.02
C SER A 380 -29.68 -14.56 -46.96
N ASN A 381 -28.85 -14.27 -45.94
CA ASN A 381 -28.25 -12.95 -45.75
C ASN A 381 -26.75 -13.07 -46.02
N ASP A 382 -26.27 -12.31 -46.99
CA ASP A 382 -24.85 -12.21 -47.32
C ASP A 382 -24.38 -10.77 -47.24
N MET A 383 -23.11 -10.61 -46.88
CA MET A 383 -22.45 -9.31 -46.82
C MET A 383 -21.64 -9.11 -48.11
N TYR A 384 -21.99 -8.09 -48.86
CA TYR A 384 -21.30 -7.70 -50.08
C TYR A 384 -20.44 -6.47 -49.81
N SER A 385 -19.15 -6.56 -50.14
CA SER A 385 -18.13 -5.60 -49.72
C SER A 385 -17.03 -5.49 -50.77
N GLU A 386 -17.29 -4.72 -51.82
CA GLU A 386 -16.30 -4.43 -52.85
C GLU A 386 -16.32 -2.93 -53.21
N GLY A 387 -15.16 -2.28 -53.14
CA GLY A 387 -15.00 -0.85 -53.36
C GLY A 387 -14.24 -0.14 -52.24
N GLY A 388 -14.38 1.19 -52.18
CA GLY A 388 -13.60 2.04 -51.27
C GLY A 388 -14.45 3.13 -50.62
N ALA A 389 -14.12 3.45 -49.37
CA ALA A 389 -14.75 4.51 -48.60
C ALA A 389 -13.71 5.48 -48.04
N TYR A 390 -13.98 6.78 -48.17
CA TYR A 390 -13.16 7.88 -47.65
C TYR A 390 -14.02 8.73 -46.74
N THR A 391 -13.63 8.83 -45.47
CA THR A 391 -14.40 9.51 -44.43
C THR A 391 -13.66 10.73 -43.92
N LEU A 392 -14.39 11.84 -43.75
CA LEU A 392 -13.95 13.00 -42.98
C LEU A 392 -14.97 13.24 -41.86
N ALA A 393 -14.53 13.17 -40.61
CA ALA A 393 -15.45 13.20 -39.49
C ALA A 393 -14.83 13.77 -38.21
N VAL A 394 -15.68 14.03 -37.23
CA VAL A 394 -15.30 14.51 -35.89
C VAL A 394 -15.98 13.67 -34.84
N ASN A 395 -15.19 13.20 -33.87
CA ASN A 395 -15.67 12.60 -32.64
C ASN A 395 -15.72 13.66 -31.53
N VAL A 396 -16.81 13.67 -30.78
CA VAL A 396 -17.05 14.53 -29.63
C VAL A 396 -17.44 13.65 -28.45
N ASP A 397 -16.54 13.56 -27.47
CA ASP A 397 -16.73 12.74 -26.28
C ASP A 397 -17.05 13.66 -25.09
N TYR A 398 -18.28 13.60 -24.59
CA TYR A 398 -18.70 14.27 -23.36
C TYR A 398 -18.51 13.32 -22.16
N LYS A 399 -17.47 13.56 -21.36
CA LYS A 399 -17.08 12.75 -20.20
C LYS A 399 -17.93 13.12 -18.99
N PHE A 400 -18.78 12.20 -18.54
CA PHE A 400 -19.63 12.41 -17.36
C PHE A 400 -19.08 11.71 -16.10
N GLY A 401 -18.21 10.73 -16.24
CA GLY A 401 -17.60 10.01 -15.11
C GLY A 401 -16.12 9.77 -15.35
N THR A 402 -15.28 10.03 -14.34
CA THR A 402 -13.86 9.64 -14.35
C THR A 402 -13.45 9.13 -12.98
N ALA A 403 -12.83 7.96 -12.96
CA ALA A 403 -12.37 7.26 -11.77
C ALA A 403 -10.97 6.69 -11.97
N TYR A 404 -10.24 6.48 -10.87
CA TYR A 404 -8.99 5.74 -10.91
C TYR A 404 -9.24 4.30 -11.37
N PHE A 405 -8.37 3.79 -12.23
CA PHE A 405 -8.44 2.40 -12.66
C PHE A 405 -7.86 1.49 -11.57
N LEU A 406 -8.73 0.78 -10.87
CA LEU A 406 -8.37 -0.16 -9.81
C LEU A 406 -7.44 0.49 -8.75
N PHE A 407 -6.28 -0.13 -8.49
CA PHE A 407 -5.25 0.34 -7.54
C PHE A 407 -4.18 1.21 -8.19
N SER A 408 -4.36 1.63 -9.45
CA SER A 408 -3.41 2.54 -10.09
C SER A 408 -3.62 3.99 -9.65
N ASN A 409 -2.54 4.67 -9.26
CA ASN A 409 -2.54 6.12 -9.01
C ASN A 409 -2.26 6.94 -10.27
N SER A 410 -1.97 6.28 -11.39
CA SER A 410 -1.57 6.92 -12.64
C SER A 410 -2.49 6.60 -13.81
N MET A 411 -3.47 5.71 -13.65
CA MET A 411 -4.40 5.33 -14.72
C MET A 411 -5.82 5.66 -14.33
N PHE A 412 -6.59 6.14 -15.30
CA PHE A 412 -7.98 6.51 -15.12
C PHE A 412 -8.88 5.81 -16.15
N THR A 413 -10.14 5.66 -15.78
CA THR A 413 -11.23 5.25 -16.67
C THR A 413 -12.23 6.39 -16.74
N SER A 414 -12.59 6.79 -17.96
CA SER A 414 -13.63 7.77 -18.23
C SER A 414 -14.80 7.15 -18.98
N PHE A 415 -16.01 7.51 -18.57
CA PHE A 415 -17.26 7.16 -19.23
C PHE A 415 -17.81 8.40 -19.92
N SER A 416 -18.20 8.24 -21.18
CA SER A 416 -18.56 9.37 -22.05
C SER A 416 -19.84 9.09 -22.82
N LEU A 417 -20.59 10.15 -23.11
CA LEU A 417 -21.53 10.18 -24.22
C LEU A 417 -20.74 10.59 -25.46
N VAL A 418 -20.81 9.80 -26.52
CA VAL A 418 -20.01 10.02 -27.73
C VAL A 418 -20.95 10.38 -28.87
N GLY A 419 -20.63 11.50 -29.54
CA GLY A 419 -21.23 11.89 -30.80
C GLY A 419 -20.19 11.87 -31.90
N LYS A 420 -20.55 11.34 -33.05
CA LYS A 420 -19.72 11.26 -34.24
C LYS A 420 -20.47 11.85 -35.41
N PHE A 421 -19.83 12.74 -36.14
CA PHE A 421 -20.45 13.45 -37.26
C PHE A 421 -19.47 13.52 -38.41
N GLY A 422 -19.92 13.26 -39.62
CA GLY A 422 -19.01 13.24 -40.76
C GLY A 422 -19.68 13.20 -42.10
N ILE A 423 -18.83 13.14 -43.11
CA ILE A 423 -19.18 12.92 -44.50
C ILE A 423 -18.29 11.81 -45.03
N SER A 424 -18.90 10.84 -45.70
CA SER A 424 -18.21 9.75 -46.36
C SER A 424 -18.47 9.79 -47.85
N TYR A 425 -17.42 9.62 -48.66
CA TYR A 425 -17.56 9.19 -50.05
C TYR A 425 -17.42 7.69 -50.10
N MET A 426 -18.31 7.02 -50.82
CA MET A 426 -18.30 5.56 -50.96
C MET A 426 -18.49 5.17 -52.41
N GLU A 427 -17.81 4.10 -52.79
CA GLU A 427 -17.91 3.46 -54.09
C GLU A 427 -18.15 1.96 -53.88
N PHE A 428 -19.08 1.42 -54.66
CA PHE A 428 -19.43 0.01 -54.72
C PHE A 428 -19.23 -0.50 -56.14
N ASP A 429 -18.51 -1.62 -56.28
CA ASP A 429 -18.33 -2.30 -57.57
C ASP A 429 -18.38 -3.83 -57.37
N ASP A 430 -19.57 -4.33 -57.02
CA ASP A 430 -19.89 -5.75 -56.84
C ASP A 430 -20.93 -6.19 -57.90
N THR A 431 -21.12 -7.50 -58.07
CA THR A 431 -22.08 -8.11 -59.00
C THR A 431 -23.52 -7.64 -58.75
N PHE A 432 -23.90 -7.41 -57.49
CA PHE A 432 -25.26 -6.99 -57.11
C PHE A 432 -25.34 -5.56 -56.60
N LEU A 433 -24.20 -4.90 -56.38
CA LEU A 433 -24.13 -3.54 -55.89
C LEU A 433 -23.19 -2.71 -56.74
N LYS A 434 -23.71 -1.64 -57.35
CA LYS A 434 -22.89 -0.78 -58.19
C LYS A 434 -23.35 0.65 -58.05
N GLY A 435 -22.42 1.54 -57.69
CA GLY A 435 -22.72 2.96 -57.55
C GLY A 435 -21.69 3.68 -56.71
N SER A 436 -21.77 5.01 -56.70
CA SER A 436 -20.91 5.83 -55.86
C SER A 436 -21.66 7.06 -55.38
N GLY A 437 -21.34 7.53 -54.18
CA GLY A 437 -22.08 8.64 -53.59
C GLY A 437 -21.40 9.26 -52.39
N VAL A 438 -21.98 10.36 -51.94
CA VAL A 438 -21.55 11.10 -50.76
C VAL A 438 -22.65 11.05 -49.72
N THR A 439 -22.27 10.74 -48.47
CA THR A 439 -23.20 10.52 -47.38
C THR A 439 -22.78 11.29 -46.14
N PRO A 440 -23.47 12.38 -45.75
CA PRO A 440 -23.35 12.90 -44.39
C PRO A 440 -23.98 11.93 -43.40
N PHE A 441 -23.29 11.66 -42.30
CA PHE A 441 -23.75 10.74 -41.26
C PHE A 441 -23.57 11.31 -39.85
N PHE A 442 -24.34 10.77 -38.92
CA PHE A 442 -24.14 10.94 -37.49
C PHE A 442 -24.28 9.61 -36.75
N ALA A 443 -23.60 9.50 -35.62
CA ALA A 443 -23.70 8.37 -34.71
C ALA A 443 -23.59 8.85 -33.26
N PHE A 444 -24.45 8.33 -32.38
CA PHE A 444 -24.46 8.64 -30.96
C PHE A 444 -24.42 7.35 -30.13
N GLY A 445 -23.72 7.42 -29.00
CA GLY A 445 -23.70 6.30 -28.07
C GLY A 445 -22.81 6.54 -26.86
N LEU A 446 -22.21 5.44 -26.39
CA LEU A 446 -21.46 5.39 -25.14
C LEU A 446 -19.99 5.11 -25.42
N GLY A 447 -19.11 5.80 -24.70
CA GLY A 447 -17.67 5.64 -24.78
C GLY A 447 -17.06 5.25 -23.44
N LEU A 448 -16.10 4.34 -23.49
CA LEU A 448 -15.21 4.01 -22.38
C LEU A 448 -13.78 4.36 -22.80
N TYR A 449 -13.07 5.14 -21.98
CA TYR A 449 -11.71 5.58 -22.27
C TYR A 449 -10.76 5.30 -21.09
N LEU A 450 -9.68 4.59 -21.36
CA LEU A 450 -8.61 4.23 -20.43
C LEU A 450 -7.36 5.04 -20.78
N TRP A 451 -6.84 5.85 -19.86
CA TRP A 451 -5.72 6.79 -20.08
C TRP A 451 -4.80 6.94 -18.86
#